data_AF-E6TZE6-F1
#
_entry.id   AF-E6TZE6-F1
#
_cell.length_a   1.000
_cell.length_b   1.000
_cell.length_c   1.000
_cell.angle_alpha   90.00
_cell.angle_beta   90.00
_cell.angle_gamma   90.00
#
_symmetry.space_group_name_H-M   'P 1'
#
loop_
_entity.id
_entity.type
_entity.pdbx_description
1 polymer ?
#
loop_
_entity_poly.entity_id
_entity_poly.type
_entity_poly.pdbx_seq_one_letter_code
_entity_poly.pdbx_strand_id
1 'polypeptide(L)'
;MDEKKNPLFDQLQEKTNVNQQDLFNLANSVSNTDLSKEENIRQLIHQVSQLANVPVSKEKEDELVKAISNKDVPMDFASLAKLFQQKK
;
A
#
# COMPACT_ATOMS: atom_id res chain seq x y z
N MET A 1 19.85 12.35 15.73
CA MET A 1 18.86 11.26 15.50
C MET A 1 18.19 11.61 14.19
N ASP A 2 18.65 11.01 13.10
CA ASP A 2 18.16 11.29 11.75
C ASP A 2 16.77 10.70 11.58
N GLU A 3 15.75 11.54 11.75
CA GLU A 3 14.39 11.32 11.26
C GLU A 3 14.49 11.22 9.73
N LYS A 4 14.69 10.00 9.21
CA LYS A 4 14.59 9.73 7.78
C LYS A 4 13.14 9.97 7.37
N LYS A 5 12.83 11.21 6.98
CA LYS A 5 11.65 11.55 6.20
C LYS A 5 11.68 10.70 4.95
N ASN A 6 10.93 9.62 4.98
CA ASN A 6 10.80 8.72 3.85
C ASN A 6 9.96 9.46 2.80
N PRO A 7 10.52 9.86 1.65
CA PRO A 7 9.83 10.73 0.70
C PRO A 7 8.55 10.09 0.12
N LEU A 8 8.36 8.77 0.29
CA LEU A 8 7.09 8.13 -0.04
C LEU A 8 5.97 8.50 0.91
N PHE A 9 6.25 8.57 2.22
CA PHE A 9 5.20 8.89 3.18
C PHE A 9 4.70 10.31 2.95
N ASP A 10 5.61 11.25 2.67
CA ASP A 10 5.25 12.62 2.33
C ASP A 10 4.38 12.67 1.06
N GLN A 11 4.78 11.95 0.01
CA GLN A 11 4.00 11.87 -1.24
C GLN A 11 2.66 11.13 -1.07
N LEU A 12 2.61 10.10 -0.23
CA LEU A 12 1.39 9.37 0.08
C LEU A 12 0.45 10.30 0.84
N GLN A 13 0.89 10.93 1.91
CA GLN A 13 0.10 11.88 2.70
C GLN A 13 -0.33 13.12 1.90
N GLU A 14 0.45 13.54 0.91
CA GLU A 14 0.07 14.64 0.01
C GLU A 14 -1.02 14.20 -1.00
N LYS A 15 -0.93 12.96 -1.50
CA LYS A 15 -1.86 12.42 -2.50
C LYS A 15 -3.08 11.73 -1.91
N THR A 16 -3.00 11.30 -0.67
CA THR A 16 -4.02 10.57 0.07
C THR A 16 -4.12 11.15 1.46
N ASN A 17 -5.33 11.18 2.04
CA ASN A 17 -5.55 11.79 3.35
C ASN A 17 -5.18 10.83 4.51
N VAL A 18 -4.12 10.04 4.32
CA VAL A 18 -3.65 9.01 5.28
C VAL A 18 -2.57 9.59 6.17
N ASN A 19 -2.72 9.41 7.48
CA ASN A 19 -1.67 9.74 8.43
C ASN A 19 -0.67 8.59 8.56
N GLN A 20 0.57 8.91 8.93
CA GLN A 20 1.60 7.90 9.18
C GLN A 20 1.12 6.82 10.18
N GLN A 21 0.42 7.22 11.24
CA GLN A 21 -0.13 6.30 12.24
C GLN A 21 -1.10 5.28 11.64
N ASP A 22 -2.04 5.72 10.81
CA ASP A 22 -3.02 4.84 10.15
C ASP A 22 -2.30 3.86 9.21
N LEU A 23 -1.29 4.34 8.48
CA LEU A 23 -0.48 3.51 7.60
C LEU A 23 0.35 2.48 8.37
N PHE A 24 0.92 2.84 9.52
CA PHE A 24 1.64 1.90 10.39
C PHE A 24 0.71 0.83 10.98
N ASN A 25 -0.47 1.23 11.46
CA ASN A 25 -1.47 0.30 11.99
C ASN A 25 -1.94 -0.69 10.91
N LEU A 26 -2.13 -0.19 9.70
CA LEU A 26 -2.45 -1.00 8.54
C LEU A 26 -1.30 -1.96 8.21
N ALA A 27 -0.07 -1.48 8.11
CA ALA A 27 1.10 -2.31 7.84
C ALA A 27 1.27 -3.43 8.88
N ASN A 28 1.02 -3.16 10.16
CA ASN A 28 1.04 -4.18 11.21
C ASN A 28 -0.06 -5.24 11.01
N SER A 29 -1.28 -4.80 10.67
CA SER A 29 -2.40 -5.70 10.40
C SER A 29 -2.14 -6.58 9.18
N VAL A 30 -1.51 -6.01 8.15
CA VAL A 30 -1.14 -6.68 6.90
C VAL A 30 0.03 -7.65 7.09
N SER A 31 1.01 -7.31 7.90
CA SER A 31 2.18 -8.17 8.17
C SER A 31 1.78 -9.51 8.78
N ASN A 32 0.63 -9.54 9.47
CA ASN A 32 0.06 -10.76 10.05
C ASN A 32 -1.01 -11.42 9.15
N THR A 33 -1.34 -10.80 8.01
CA THR A 33 -2.35 -11.26 7.06
C THR A 33 -1.69 -12.05 5.94
N ASP A 34 -2.28 -13.18 5.57
CA ASP A 34 -1.75 -14.04 4.52
C ASP A 34 -2.10 -13.48 3.14
N LEU A 35 -1.19 -12.64 2.59
CA LEU A 35 -1.30 -12.02 1.26
C LEU A 35 -1.17 -13.03 0.11
N SER A 36 -1.09 -14.32 0.39
CA SER A 36 -1.14 -15.38 -0.61
C SER A 36 -2.56 -15.67 -1.10
N LYS A 37 -3.59 -15.24 -0.34
CA LYS A 37 -5.00 -15.49 -0.64
C LYS A 37 -5.64 -14.25 -1.27
N GLU A 38 -6.26 -14.43 -2.44
CA GLU A 38 -7.00 -13.37 -3.13
C GLU A 38 -8.05 -12.69 -2.25
N GLU A 39 -8.81 -13.46 -1.45
CA GLU A 39 -9.83 -12.90 -0.57
C GLU A 39 -9.24 -11.93 0.46
N ASN A 40 -8.11 -12.29 1.07
CA ASN A 40 -7.40 -11.44 2.04
C ASN A 40 -6.84 -10.18 1.36
N ILE A 41 -6.27 -10.33 0.16
CA ILE A 41 -5.75 -9.20 -0.62
C ILE A 41 -6.89 -8.24 -0.97
N ARG A 42 -8.02 -8.75 -1.44
CA ARG A 42 -9.20 -7.96 -1.82
C ARG A 42 -9.74 -7.17 -0.63
N GLN A 43 -9.96 -7.85 0.50
CA GLN A 43 -10.39 -7.20 1.74
C GLN A 43 -9.41 -6.11 2.19
N LEU A 44 -8.11 -6.39 2.09
CA LEU A 44 -7.09 -5.42 2.44
C LEU A 44 -7.18 -4.19 1.53
N ILE A 45 -7.16 -4.37 0.21
CA ILE A 45 -7.25 -3.25 -0.76
C ILE A 45 -8.47 -2.39 -0.45
N HIS A 46 -9.62 -3.02 -0.16
CA HIS A 46 -10.83 -2.30 0.21
C HIS A 46 -10.64 -1.46 1.48
N GLN A 47 -10.09 -2.03 2.55
CA GLN A 47 -9.80 -1.31 3.79
C GLN A 47 -8.82 -0.14 3.56
N VAL A 48 -7.74 -0.36 2.80
CA VAL A 48 -6.78 0.69 2.47
C VAL A 48 -7.46 1.79 1.67
N SER A 49 -8.29 1.44 0.69
CA SER A 49 -8.99 2.40 -0.17
C SER A 49 -9.90 3.33 0.62
N GLN A 50 -10.61 2.78 1.61
CA GLN A 50 -11.49 3.53 2.50
C GLN A 50 -10.69 4.44 3.43
N LEU A 51 -9.62 3.92 4.04
CA LEU A 51 -8.74 4.70 4.91
C LEU A 51 -8.04 5.84 4.15
N ALA A 52 -7.60 5.57 2.92
CA ALA A 52 -6.93 6.54 2.08
C ALA A 52 -7.86 7.51 1.36
N ASN A 53 -9.18 7.27 1.46
CA ASN A 53 -10.21 7.97 0.70
C ASN A 53 -9.90 7.95 -0.82
N VAL A 54 -9.36 6.82 -1.29
CA VAL A 54 -9.01 6.60 -2.70
C VAL A 54 -10.04 5.66 -3.31
N PRO A 55 -10.86 6.11 -4.29
CA PRO A 55 -11.83 5.24 -4.92
C PRO A 55 -11.14 4.18 -5.79
N VAL A 56 -11.37 2.91 -5.46
CA VAL A 56 -10.91 1.76 -6.24
C VAL A 56 -12.15 1.14 -6.91
N SER A 57 -12.15 1.09 -8.25
CA SER A 57 -13.17 0.37 -9.01
C SER A 57 -12.87 -1.13 -8.98
N LYS A 58 -13.89 -1.97 -9.20
CA LYS A 58 -13.74 -3.43 -9.23
C LYS A 58 -12.62 -3.90 -10.15
N GLU A 59 -12.51 -3.29 -11.33
CA GLU A 59 -11.44 -3.61 -12.30
C GLU A 59 -10.04 -3.33 -11.73
N LYS A 60 -9.84 -2.18 -11.08
CA LYS A 60 -8.57 -1.85 -10.42
C LYS A 60 -8.28 -2.76 -9.24
N GLU A 61 -9.30 -3.13 -8.48
CA GLU A 61 -9.17 -4.07 -7.37
C GLU A 61 -8.70 -5.43 -7.88
N ASP A 62 -9.30 -5.95 -8.94
CA ASP A 62 -8.91 -7.22 -9.56
C ASP A 62 -7.48 -7.16 -10.16
N GLU A 63 -7.09 -6.05 -10.77
CA GLU A 63 -5.72 -5.83 -11.24
C GLU A 63 -4.71 -5.83 -10.08
N LEU A 64 -5.01 -5.13 -8.98
CA LEU A 64 -4.16 -5.09 -7.79
C LEU A 64 -4.05 -6.48 -7.15
N VAL A 65 -5.15 -7.20 -7.01
CA VAL A 65 -5.19 -8.58 -6.52
C VAL A 65 -4.28 -9.47 -7.36
N LYS A 66 -4.41 -9.40 -8.69
CA LYS A 66 -3.57 -10.18 -9.62
C LYS A 66 -2.11 -9.79 -9.50
N ALA A 67 -1.78 -8.50 -9.48
CA ALA A 67 -0.40 -8.03 -9.43
C ALA A 67 0.30 -8.42 -8.11
N ILE A 68 -0.42 -8.38 -7.00
CA ILE A 68 0.07 -8.83 -5.69
C ILE A 68 0.22 -10.36 -5.67
N SER A 69 -0.79 -11.09 -6.14
CA SER A 69 -0.79 -12.57 -6.20
C SER A 69 0.33 -13.10 -7.10
N ASN A 70 0.56 -12.46 -8.25
CA ASN A 70 1.63 -12.79 -9.19
C ASN A 70 3.02 -12.32 -8.72
N LYS A 71 3.10 -11.55 -7.63
CA LYS A 71 4.32 -10.90 -7.14
C LYS A 71 4.96 -9.94 -8.17
N ASP A 72 4.15 -9.40 -9.07
CA ASP A 72 4.57 -8.37 -10.03
C ASP A 72 4.86 -7.03 -9.32
N VAL A 73 4.35 -6.86 -8.10
CA VAL A 73 4.61 -5.71 -7.24
C VAL A 73 5.51 -6.13 -6.07
N PRO A 74 6.61 -5.39 -5.80
CA PRO A 74 7.40 -5.65 -4.61
C PRO A 74 6.53 -5.43 -3.38
N MET A 75 6.41 -6.46 -2.54
CA MET A 75 5.66 -6.38 -1.28
C MET A 75 6.47 -5.73 -0.16
N ASP A 76 7.76 -5.49 -0.38
CA ASP A 76 8.61 -4.84 0.60
C ASP A 76 8.62 -3.31 0.41
N PHE A 77 8.53 -2.60 1.53
CA PHE A 77 8.47 -1.14 1.55
C PHE A 77 9.71 -0.49 0.91
N ALA A 78 10.89 -1.10 1.03
CA ALA A 78 12.13 -0.53 0.51
C ALA A 78 12.19 -0.54 -1.03
N SER A 79 11.67 -1.60 -1.65
CA SER A 79 11.58 -1.77 -3.10
C SER A 79 10.46 -0.91 -3.68
N LEU A 80 9.30 -0.82 -3.00
CA LEU A 80 8.28 0.18 -3.34
C LEU A 80 8.88 1.57 -3.27
N ALA A 81 9.64 1.86 -2.21
CA ALA A 81 10.25 3.17 -2.06
C ALA A 81 11.18 3.54 -3.22
N LYS A 82 11.98 2.57 -3.69
CA LYS A 82 12.84 2.77 -4.87
C LYS A 82 12.02 3.00 -6.15
N LEU A 83 10.94 2.25 -6.37
CA LEU A 83 10.08 2.43 -7.55
C LEU A 83 9.45 3.83 -7.61
N PHE A 84 8.97 4.35 -6.47
CA PHE A 84 8.38 5.69 -6.41
C PHE A 84 9.43 6.80 -6.51
N GLN A 85 10.62 6.62 -5.92
CA GLN A 85 11.74 7.57 -6.04
C GLN A 85 12.31 7.67 -7.46
N GLN A 86 12.25 6.59 -8.25
CA GLN A 86 12.76 6.57 -9.63
C GLN A 86 11.83 7.27 -10.65
N LYS A 87 10.57 7.57 -10.29
CA LYS A 87 9.74 8.46 -11.11
C LYS A 87 10.08 9.91 -10.81
N LYS A 88 11.18 10.38 -11.39
CA LYS A 88 11.52 11.80 -11.52
C LYS A 88 11.60 12.18 -13.00
#